data_AF-A0AAD7DTQ1-F1
#
_entry.id   AF-A0AAD7DTQ1-F1
#
_cell.length_a   1.000
_cell.length_b   1.000
_cell.length_c   1.000
_cell.angle_alpha   90.00
_cell.angle_beta   90.00
_cell.angle_gamma   90.00
#
_symmetry.space_group_name_H-M   'P 1'
#
loop_
_entity.id
_entity.type
_entity.pdbx_description
1 polymer ?
#
loop_
_entity_poly.entity_id
_entity_poly.type
_entity_poly.pdbx_seq_one_letter_code
_entity_poly.pdbx_strand_id
1 'polypeptide(L)'
;MLEDNIMWAKTEKRIFLKHSLETCPTSIHLDLHHYCPALIIIESLLTELKRLEDKLILTEVHLLESKVYRSVGNVTKAKVRRPHLCVRTFGASIYMPLLLQCVLNIQSGILHAEEKDYKTAYSYFEVFEAQASATSFALPVKACEGEINTEGKGALEALKYMLLCKVMLNLPEDVHSLLSIKLVLKYTQLHDVESMRAIACTRTATSPIWRRRCAIIRMNSPRTR
;
A
#
# COMPACT_ATOMS: atom_id res chain seq x y z
N MET A 1 -14.30 -26.66 -3.13
CA MET A 1 -15.18 -25.80 -2.32
C MET A 1 -15.44 -24.44 -2.97
N LEU A 2 -14.43 -23.59 -3.23
CA LEU A 2 -14.68 -22.26 -3.80
C LEU A 2 -15.21 -22.32 -5.25
N GLU A 3 -14.63 -23.20 -6.08
CA GLU A 3 -15.10 -23.45 -7.45
C GLU A 3 -16.52 -24.01 -7.48
N ASP A 4 -16.86 -24.89 -6.53
CA ASP A 4 -18.21 -25.46 -6.39
C ASP A 4 -19.24 -24.37 -6.05
N ASN A 5 -18.87 -23.42 -5.17
CA ASN A 5 -19.70 -22.27 -4.82
C ASN A 5 -19.89 -21.32 -6.00
N ILE A 6 -18.86 -21.13 -6.84
CA ILE A 6 -18.96 -20.33 -8.07
C ILE A 6 -19.90 -21.02 -9.08
N MET A 7 -19.79 -22.33 -9.24
CA MET A 7 -20.68 -23.11 -10.10
C MET A 7 -22.13 -23.05 -9.61
N TRP A 8 -22.35 -23.17 -8.30
CA TRP A 8 -23.67 -23.00 -7.70
C TRP A 8 -24.24 -21.58 -7.93
N ALA A 9 -23.43 -20.54 -7.74
CA ALA A 9 -23.84 -19.16 -8.01
C ALA A 9 -24.20 -18.91 -9.47
N LYS A 10 -23.54 -19.58 -10.42
CA LYS A 10 -23.87 -19.55 -11.86
C LYS A 10 -25.22 -20.23 -12.13
N THR A 11 -25.48 -21.39 -11.55
CA THR A 11 -26.76 -22.12 -11.69
C THR A 11 -27.93 -21.32 -11.15
N GLU A 12 -27.74 -20.67 -10.00
CA GLU A 12 -28.77 -19.86 -9.32
C GLU A 12 -28.91 -18.44 -9.92
N LYS A 13 -28.10 -18.09 -10.94
CA LYS A 13 -28.07 -16.76 -11.61
C LYS A 13 -27.83 -15.57 -10.66
N ARG A 14 -27.12 -15.78 -9.54
CA ARG A 14 -26.80 -14.71 -8.58
C ARG A 14 -25.50 -14.00 -8.97
N ILE A 15 -25.64 -12.94 -9.77
CA ILE A 15 -24.50 -12.22 -10.37
C ILE A 15 -23.62 -11.53 -9.32
N PHE A 16 -24.22 -10.84 -8.34
CA PHE A 16 -23.47 -10.16 -7.27
C PHE A 16 -22.68 -11.12 -6.37
N LEU A 17 -23.27 -12.28 -6.07
CA LEU A 17 -22.62 -13.31 -5.27
C LEU A 17 -21.44 -13.91 -6.03
N LYS A 18 -21.62 -14.18 -7.33
CA LYS A 18 -20.54 -14.64 -8.21
C LYS A 18 -19.36 -13.66 -8.16
N HIS A 19 -19.58 -12.35 -8.32
CA HIS A 19 -18.50 -11.36 -8.31
C HIS A 19 -17.77 -11.28 -6.97
N SER A 20 -18.50 -11.37 -5.85
CA SER A 20 -17.86 -11.45 -4.53
C SER A 20 -17.03 -12.73 -4.36
N LEU A 21 -17.55 -13.86 -4.84
CA LEU A 21 -16.87 -15.15 -4.80
C LEU A 21 -15.67 -15.22 -5.74
N GLU A 22 -15.62 -14.44 -6.83
CA GLU A 22 -14.48 -14.35 -7.74
C GLU A 22 -13.44 -13.32 -7.30
N THR A 23 -13.84 -12.33 -6.49
CA THR A 23 -12.91 -11.37 -5.86
C THR A 23 -12.07 -12.04 -4.76
N CYS A 24 -12.67 -12.95 -4.00
CA CYS A 24 -11.98 -13.73 -2.95
C CYS A 24 -10.74 -14.51 -3.44
N PRO A 25 -10.84 -15.39 -4.46
CA PRO A 25 -9.69 -16.15 -4.94
C PRO A 25 -8.62 -15.23 -5.51
N THR A 26 -8.99 -14.09 -6.09
CA THR A 26 -8.02 -13.11 -6.57
C THR A 26 -7.13 -12.58 -5.45
N SER A 27 -7.68 -12.34 -4.25
CA SER A 27 -6.87 -11.98 -3.07
C SER A 27 -5.95 -13.11 -2.64
N ILE A 28 -6.45 -14.35 -2.62
CA ILE A 28 -5.64 -15.52 -2.22
C ILE A 28 -4.48 -15.74 -3.21
N HIS A 29 -4.73 -15.59 -4.52
CA HIS A 29 -3.69 -15.73 -5.54
C HIS A 29 -2.61 -14.65 -5.42
N LEU A 30 -2.98 -13.44 -4.97
CA LEU A 30 -2.02 -12.38 -4.66
C LEU A 30 -1.10 -12.78 -3.51
N ASP A 31 -1.66 -13.36 -2.44
CA ASP A 31 -0.89 -13.82 -1.27
C ASP A 31 0.02 -15.00 -1.62
N LEU A 32 -0.42 -15.86 -2.54
CA LEU A 32 0.37 -17.00 -3.07
C LEU A 32 1.36 -16.60 -4.19
N HIS A 33 1.46 -15.31 -4.55
CA HIS A 33 2.29 -14.81 -5.65
C HIS A 33 1.98 -15.41 -7.04
N HIS A 34 0.78 -15.95 -7.24
CA HIS A 34 0.31 -16.49 -8.51
C HIS A 34 -0.37 -15.40 -9.36
N TYR A 35 0.45 -14.58 -10.03
CA TYR A 35 -0.05 -13.39 -10.74
C TYR A 35 -0.79 -13.69 -12.05
N CYS A 36 -0.36 -14.70 -12.81
CA CYS A 36 -0.97 -14.99 -14.12
C CYS A 36 -2.44 -15.45 -14.02
N PRO A 37 -2.79 -16.42 -13.14
CA PRO A 37 -4.19 -16.79 -12.93
C PRO A 37 -5.05 -15.63 -12.40
N ALA A 38 -4.48 -14.81 -11.50
CA ALA A 38 -5.17 -13.65 -10.95
C ALA A 38 -5.55 -12.64 -12.05
N LEU A 39 -4.64 -12.35 -13.00
CA LEU A 39 -4.94 -11.43 -14.10
C LEU A 39 -6.07 -11.93 -14.99
N ILE A 40 -6.13 -13.23 -15.29
CA ILE A 40 -7.19 -13.81 -16.13
C ILE A 40 -8.56 -13.65 -15.46
N ILE A 41 -8.63 -13.95 -14.15
CA ILE A 41 -9.87 -13.79 -13.37
C ILE A 41 -10.28 -12.31 -13.34
N ILE A 42 -9.35 -11.40 -13.07
CA ILE A 42 -9.61 -9.95 -13.02
C ILE A 42 -10.10 -9.43 -14.38
N GLU A 43 -9.47 -9.80 -15.50
CA GLU A 43 -9.89 -9.35 -16.83
C GLU A 43 -11.32 -9.79 -17.15
N SER A 44 -11.66 -11.04 -16.82
CA SER A 44 -13.03 -11.55 -16.98
C SER A 44 -14.04 -10.75 -16.13
N LEU A 45 -13.72 -10.51 -14.86
CA LEU A 45 -14.53 -9.71 -13.94
C LEU A 45 -14.75 -8.28 -14.45
N LEU A 46 -13.71 -7.63 -14.99
CA LEU A 46 -13.81 -6.26 -15.49
C LEU A 46 -14.74 -6.14 -16.70
N THR A 47 -14.79 -7.14 -17.57
CA THR A 47 -15.73 -7.15 -18.71
C THR A 47 -17.17 -7.26 -18.24
N GLU A 48 -17.43 -8.05 -17.20
CA GLU A 48 -18.77 -8.23 -16.64
C GLU A 48 -19.23 -7.03 -15.81
N LEU A 49 -18.35 -6.48 -14.97
CA LEU A 49 -18.64 -5.36 -14.08
C LEU A 49 -18.90 -4.05 -14.83
N LYS A 50 -18.27 -3.86 -16.00
CA LYS A 50 -18.58 -2.72 -16.90
C LYS A 50 -20.04 -2.71 -17.36
N ARG A 51 -20.72 -3.86 -17.39
CA ARG A 51 -22.12 -3.96 -17.81
C ARG A 51 -23.12 -3.65 -16.69
N LEU A 52 -22.71 -3.82 -15.43
CA LEU A 52 -23.58 -3.67 -14.25
C LEU A 52 -23.45 -2.30 -13.58
N GLU A 53 -22.35 -1.58 -13.87
CA GLU A 53 -22.06 -0.25 -13.32
C GLU A 53 -22.06 -0.16 -11.79
N ASP A 54 -21.81 -1.26 -11.06
CA ASP A 54 -21.55 -1.19 -9.63
C ASP A 54 -20.15 -0.63 -9.38
N LYS A 55 -20.12 0.66 -9.08
CA LYS A 55 -18.90 1.46 -8.98
C LYS A 55 -18.04 1.09 -7.75
N LEU A 56 -18.63 0.53 -6.69
CA LEU A 56 -17.90 0.16 -5.48
C LEU A 56 -17.06 -1.10 -5.73
N ILE A 57 -17.69 -2.17 -6.23
CA ILE A 57 -17.02 -3.43 -6.54
C ILE A 57 -16.00 -3.22 -7.67
N LEU A 58 -16.33 -2.39 -8.66
CA LEU A 58 -15.40 -2.03 -9.72
C LEU A 58 -14.12 -1.37 -9.20
N THR A 59 -14.24 -0.50 -8.19
CA THR A 59 -13.09 0.15 -7.55
C THR A 59 -12.23 -0.86 -6.78
N GLU A 60 -12.85 -1.84 -6.11
CA GLU A 60 -12.16 -2.93 -5.40
C GLU A 60 -11.39 -3.85 -6.36
N VAL A 61 -11.97 -4.22 -7.50
CA VAL A 61 -11.29 -5.04 -8.52
C VAL A 61 -10.12 -4.27 -9.15
N HIS A 62 -10.29 -2.97 -9.44
CA HIS A 62 -9.17 -2.15 -9.93
C HIS A 62 -8.02 -2.01 -8.93
N LEU A 63 -8.32 -2.01 -7.63
CA LEU A 63 -7.30 -2.05 -6.59
C LEU A 63 -6.50 -3.36 -6.64
N LEU A 64 -7.17 -4.51 -6.74
CA LEU A 64 -6.51 -5.82 -6.87
C LEU A 64 -5.65 -5.87 -8.14
N GLU A 65 -6.17 -5.39 -9.26
CA GLU A 65 -5.43 -5.31 -10.52
C GLU A 65 -4.15 -4.48 -10.40
N SER A 66 -4.23 -3.31 -9.75
CA SER A 66 -3.07 -2.45 -9.48
C SER A 66 -2.02 -3.16 -8.61
N LYS A 67 -2.43 -3.95 -7.61
CA LYS A 67 -1.52 -4.75 -6.77
C LYS A 67 -0.83 -5.87 -7.56
N VAL A 68 -1.56 -6.56 -8.44
CA VAL A 68 -0.99 -7.62 -9.28
C VAL A 68 0.04 -7.02 -10.24
N TYR A 69 -0.30 -5.95 -10.96
CA TYR A 69 0.64 -5.33 -11.91
C TYR A 69 1.89 -4.76 -11.26
N ARG A 70 1.74 -4.20 -10.04
CA ARG A 70 2.87 -3.77 -9.23
C ARG A 70 3.81 -4.94 -8.90
N SER A 71 3.24 -6.08 -8.48
CA SER A 71 4.01 -7.27 -8.11
C SER A 71 4.72 -7.92 -9.31
N VAL A 72 4.16 -7.76 -10.51
CA VAL A 72 4.79 -8.15 -11.79
C VAL A 72 5.89 -7.17 -12.23
N GLY A 73 6.02 -6.00 -11.60
CA GLY A 73 7.01 -4.97 -11.92
C GLY A 73 6.59 -4.03 -13.06
N ASN A 74 5.34 -4.10 -13.52
CA ASN A 74 4.83 -3.23 -14.58
C ASN A 74 4.16 -1.97 -13.99
N VAL A 75 5.00 -1.02 -13.59
CA VAL A 75 4.57 0.23 -12.94
C VAL A 75 3.71 1.13 -13.83
N THR A 76 3.92 1.10 -15.16
CA THR A 76 3.16 1.93 -16.11
C THR A 76 1.72 1.44 -16.27
N LYS A 77 1.51 0.13 -16.39
CA LYS A 77 0.16 -0.46 -16.38
C LYS A 77 -0.53 -0.30 -15.02
N ALA A 78 0.22 -0.49 -13.94
CA ALA A 78 -0.30 -0.29 -12.60
C ALA A 78 -0.77 1.16 -12.37
N LYS A 79 -0.11 2.16 -12.98
CA LYS A 79 -0.49 3.58 -12.92
C LYS A 79 -1.80 3.87 -13.65
N VAL A 80 -1.93 3.42 -14.90
CA VAL A 80 -3.15 3.63 -15.71
C VAL A 80 -4.36 3.03 -14.99
N ARG A 81 -4.13 1.93 -14.28
CA ARG A 81 -5.16 1.22 -13.53
C ARG A 81 -5.26 1.59 -12.06
N ARG A 82 -4.70 2.74 -11.67
CA ARG A 82 -4.80 3.18 -10.28
C ARG A 82 -6.27 3.38 -9.92
N PRO A 83 -6.74 2.74 -8.83
CA PRO A 83 -8.15 2.80 -8.49
C PRO A 83 -8.58 4.20 -8.04
N HIS A 84 -7.66 5.02 -7.50
CA HIS A 84 -7.92 6.44 -7.22
C HIS A 84 -8.20 7.27 -8.49
N LEU A 85 -7.56 6.95 -9.62
CA LEU A 85 -7.88 7.62 -10.90
C LEU A 85 -9.30 7.26 -11.33
N CYS A 86 -9.68 5.98 -11.20
CA CYS A 86 -11.04 5.52 -11.48
C CYS A 86 -12.07 6.25 -10.59
N VAL A 87 -11.83 6.38 -9.28
CA VAL A 87 -12.73 7.15 -8.37
C VAL A 87 -12.89 8.61 -8.81
N ARG A 88 -11.81 9.28 -9.25
CA ARG A 88 -11.89 10.64 -9.79
C ARG A 88 -12.71 10.70 -11.09
N THR A 89 -12.59 9.68 -11.95
CA THR A 89 -13.32 9.59 -13.21
C THR A 89 -14.80 9.27 -13.01
N PHE A 90 -15.17 8.45 -12.01
CA PHE A 90 -16.57 8.14 -11.69
C PHE A 90 -17.34 9.34 -11.09
N GLY A 91 -16.63 10.45 -10.80
CA GLY A 91 -17.15 11.66 -10.18
C GLY A 91 -17.35 11.50 -8.68
N ALA A 92 -17.37 12.62 -7.94
CA ALA A 92 -17.66 12.70 -6.50
C ALA A 92 -19.09 12.24 -6.11
N SER A 93 -19.81 11.60 -7.03
CA SER A 93 -21.22 11.19 -6.91
C SER A 93 -21.44 10.01 -5.96
N ILE A 94 -20.38 9.46 -5.37
CA ILE A 94 -20.47 8.29 -4.49
C ILE A 94 -19.66 8.56 -3.23
N TYR A 95 -20.33 8.45 -2.09
CA TYR A 95 -19.67 8.42 -0.81
C TYR A 95 -18.99 7.06 -0.64
N MET A 96 -17.66 7.02 -0.82
CA MET A 96 -16.86 5.84 -0.53
C MET A 96 -16.74 5.66 0.99
N PRO A 97 -16.85 4.43 1.52
CA PRO A 97 -16.47 4.16 2.90
C PRO A 97 -15.04 4.62 3.16
N LEU A 98 -14.81 5.31 4.30
CA LEU A 98 -13.51 5.89 4.67
C LEU A 98 -12.36 4.87 4.59
N LEU A 99 -12.64 3.62 4.97
CA LEU A 99 -11.68 2.52 4.93
C LEU A 99 -11.24 2.19 3.49
N LEU A 100 -12.16 2.18 2.54
CA LEU A 100 -11.82 1.96 1.13
C LEU A 100 -10.97 3.11 0.61
N GLN A 101 -11.33 4.36 0.93
CA GLN A 101 -10.56 5.54 0.56
C GLN A 101 -9.11 5.48 1.09
N CYS A 102 -8.93 5.01 2.32
CA CYS A 102 -7.62 4.80 2.94
C CYS A 102 -6.75 3.84 2.14
N VAL A 103 -7.28 2.66 1.77
CA VAL A 103 -6.56 1.64 1.00
C VAL A 103 -6.13 2.19 -0.37
N LEU A 104 -7.03 2.95 -1.01
CA LEU A 104 -6.78 3.58 -2.31
C LEU A 104 -5.65 4.62 -2.25
N ASN A 105 -5.63 5.42 -1.18
CA ASN A 105 -4.58 6.42 -0.95
C ASN A 105 -3.23 5.74 -0.72
N ILE A 106 -3.16 4.65 0.06
CA ILE A 106 -1.92 3.88 0.25
C ILE A 106 -1.40 3.33 -1.08
N GLN A 107 -2.23 2.62 -1.83
CA GLN A 107 -1.81 2.07 -3.13
C GLN A 107 -1.33 3.17 -4.08
N SER A 108 -2.02 4.32 -4.08
CA SER A 108 -1.64 5.48 -4.87
C SER A 108 -0.32 6.07 -4.41
N GLY A 109 -0.10 6.24 -3.11
CA GLY A 109 1.17 6.74 -2.55
C GLY A 109 2.34 5.84 -2.92
N ILE A 110 2.16 4.52 -2.86
CA ILE A 110 3.26 3.59 -3.14
C ILE A 110 3.74 3.69 -4.58
N LEU A 111 2.86 3.68 -5.58
CA LEU A 111 3.39 3.77 -6.95
C LEU A 111 3.90 5.19 -7.31
N HIS A 112 3.65 6.22 -6.49
CA HIS A 112 4.26 7.56 -6.67
C HIS A 112 5.66 7.55 -6.06
N ALA A 113 5.85 6.80 -4.97
CA ALA A 113 7.17 6.54 -4.43
C ALA A 113 8.05 5.73 -5.42
N GLU A 114 7.47 4.78 -6.16
CA GLU A 114 8.17 4.05 -7.24
C GLU A 114 8.62 4.98 -8.40
N GLU A 115 7.87 6.04 -8.66
CA GLU A 115 8.22 7.08 -9.65
C GLU A 115 9.23 8.11 -9.14
N LYS A 116 9.67 7.98 -7.88
CA LYS A 116 10.54 8.92 -7.15
C LYS A 116 9.89 10.27 -6.81
N ASP A 117 8.57 10.38 -6.93
CA ASP A 117 7.79 11.55 -6.52
C ASP A 117 7.36 11.44 -5.05
N TYR A 118 8.35 11.51 -4.15
CA TYR A 118 8.15 11.32 -2.72
C TYR A 118 7.33 12.42 -2.03
N LYS A 119 7.28 13.63 -2.62
CA LYS A 119 6.48 14.75 -2.07
C LYS A 119 4.98 14.46 -2.16
N THR A 120 4.52 14.03 -3.33
CA THR A 120 3.11 13.68 -3.56
C THR A 120 2.75 12.39 -2.84
N ALA A 121 3.66 11.41 -2.82
CA ALA A 121 3.48 10.18 -2.05
C ALA A 121 3.26 10.48 -0.55
N TYR A 122 4.03 11.39 0.03
CA TYR A 122 3.88 11.82 1.42
C TYR A 122 2.46 12.36 1.70
N SER A 123 1.93 13.24 0.86
CA SER A 123 0.58 13.79 1.05
C SER A 123 -0.50 12.69 1.04
N TYR A 124 -0.36 11.65 0.22
CA TYR A 124 -1.30 10.52 0.23
C TYR A 124 -1.23 9.71 1.54
N PHE A 125 -0.04 9.55 2.12
CA PHE A 125 0.15 8.86 3.41
C PHE A 125 -0.32 9.71 4.60
N GLU A 126 -0.19 11.03 4.53
CA GLU A 126 -0.69 11.97 5.55
C GLU A 126 -2.22 11.94 5.65
N VAL A 127 -2.92 11.94 4.51
CA VAL A 127 -4.39 11.80 4.46
C VAL A 127 -4.84 10.48 5.09
N PHE A 128 -4.05 9.41 4.92
CA PHE A 128 -4.34 8.13 5.56
C PHE A 128 -4.21 8.23 7.09
N GLU A 129 -3.17 8.88 7.64
CA GLU A 129 -3.02 9.04 9.09
C GLU A 129 -4.19 9.83 9.70
N ALA A 130 -4.64 10.89 9.02
CA ALA A 130 -5.80 11.67 9.43
C ALA A 130 -7.10 10.83 9.44
N GLN A 131 -7.26 9.91 8.49
CA GLN A 131 -8.45 9.05 8.39
C GLN A 131 -8.39 7.84 9.35
N ALA A 132 -7.20 7.27 9.55
CA ALA A 132 -6.93 6.17 10.48
C ALA A 132 -6.95 6.62 11.95
N SER A 133 -6.73 7.90 12.24
CA SER A 133 -6.95 8.46 13.58
C SER A 133 -8.42 8.77 13.87
N ALA A 134 -9.20 9.13 12.84
CA ALA A 134 -10.64 9.36 12.94
C ALA A 134 -11.46 8.08 13.11
N THR A 135 -10.98 6.97 12.55
CA THR A 135 -11.60 5.65 12.70
C THR A 135 -10.66 4.80 13.53
N SER A 136 -10.97 4.55 14.80
CA SER A 136 -10.22 3.65 15.70
C SER A 136 -10.29 2.18 15.26
N PHE A 137 -10.05 1.89 13.97
CA PHE A 137 -10.28 0.60 13.34
C PHE A 137 -9.13 0.28 12.37
N ALA A 138 -8.53 -0.88 12.60
CA ALA A 138 -7.63 -1.53 11.66
C ALA A 138 -8.26 -1.60 10.28
N LEU A 139 -7.45 -1.44 9.23
CA LEU A 139 -7.83 -1.81 7.87
C LEU A 139 -8.52 -3.20 7.87
N PRO A 140 -9.82 -3.33 7.50
CA PRO A 140 -10.29 -4.57 6.96
C PRO A 140 -9.78 -4.57 5.52
N VAL A 141 -8.54 -5.04 5.33
CA VAL A 141 -8.36 -5.91 4.16
C VAL A 141 -9.37 -7.01 4.43
N LYS A 142 -10.40 -7.13 3.57
CA LYS A 142 -11.38 -8.23 3.66
C LYS A 142 -10.60 -9.54 3.65
N ALA A 143 -10.20 -9.98 4.83
CA ALA A 143 -9.94 -11.37 5.12
C ALA A 143 -11.34 -11.97 5.11
N CYS A 144 -11.66 -12.67 4.03
CA CYS A 144 -12.48 -13.85 4.20
C CYS A 144 -11.82 -14.63 5.35
N GLU A 145 -12.54 -14.70 6.47
CA GLU A 145 -12.23 -15.47 7.67
C GLU A 145 -11.22 -14.84 8.65
N GLY A 146 -11.76 -14.34 9.76
CA GLY A 146 -11.27 -14.65 11.10
C GLY A 146 -9.85 -14.25 11.47
N GLU A 147 -9.55 -12.95 11.53
CA GLU A 147 -8.55 -12.46 12.50
C GLU A 147 -9.15 -11.33 13.35
N ILE A 148 -9.44 -11.71 14.59
CA ILE A 148 -9.86 -10.86 15.69
C ILE A 148 -8.59 -10.20 16.24
N ASN A 149 -8.55 -8.87 16.27
CA ASN A 149 -7.54 -8.01 16.95
C ASN A 149 -6.19 -7.77 16.24
N THR A 150 -6.18 -7.10 15.08
CA THR A 150 -4.97 -6.43 14.55
C THR A 150 -5.13 -4.92 14.42
N GLU A 151 -5.58 -4.31 15.52
CA GLU A 151 -5.60 -2.87 15.72
C GLU A 151 -4.20 -2.29 15.48
N GLY A 152 -4.00 -1.56 14.37
CA GLY A 152 -2.79 -0.78 14.12
C GLY A 152 -1.78 -1.32 13.09
N LYS A 153 -1.89 -2.56 12.58
CA LYS A 153 -0.93 -3.05 11.55
C LYS A 153 -0.88 -2.17 10.30
N GLY A 154 -2.05 -1.75 9.82
CA GLY A 154 -2.13 -0.84 8.66
C GLY A 154 -1.67 0.58 8.95
N ALA A 155 -1.91 1.07 10.18
CA ALA A 155 -1.40 2.37 10.63
C ALA A 155 0.13 2.40 10.68
N LEU A 156 0.73 1.30 11.16
CA LEU A 156 2.17 1.11 11.17
C LEU A 156 2.75 1.03 9.77
N GLU A 157 2.11 0.33 8.84
CA GLU A 157 2.59 0.24 7.47
C GLU A 157 2.62 1.61 6.78
N ALA A 158 1.56 2.40 6.92
CA ALA A 158 1.53 3.77 6.39
C ALA A 158 2.57 4.68 7.04
N LEU A 159 2.76 4.58 8.36
CA LEU A 159 3.81 5.31 9.09
C LEU A 159 5.21 4.94 8.57
N LYS A 160 5.47 3.65 8.31
CA LYS A 160 6.74 3.21 7.69
C LYS A 160 6.95 3.86 6.33
N TYR A 161 5.94 3.85 5.46
CA TYR A 161 6.05 4.49 4.14
C TYR A 161 6.25 6.00 4.24
N MET A 162 5.59 6.66 5.20
CA MET A 162 5.74 8.10 5.44
C MET A 162 7.15 8.47 5.90
N LEU A 163 7.69 7.75 6.89
CA LEU A 163 9.07 7.92 7.36
C LEU A 163 10.06 7.64 6.22
N LEU A 164 9.83 6.59 5.43
CA LEU A 164 10.66 6.26 4.29
C LEU A 164 10.67 7.38 3.23
N CYS A 165 9.51 7.98 2.91
CA CYS A 165 9.43 9.11 1.98
C CYS A 165 10.25 10.32 2.48
N LYS A 166 10.16 10.66 3.77
CA LYS A 166 10.94 11.76 4.37
C LYS A 166 12.43 11.49 4.38
N VAL A 167 12.82 10.25 4.68
CA VAL A 167 14.21 9.79 4.55
C VAL A 167 14.66 9.94 3.10
N MET A 168 13.88 9.49 2.11
CA MET A 168 14.16 9.66 0.67
C MET A 168 14.34 11.10 0.23
N LEU A 169 13.58 12.04 0.80
CA LEU A 169 13.72 13.48 0.54
C LEU A 169 14.95 14.13 1.20
N ASN A 170 15.78 13.38 1.93
CA ASN A 170 16.94 13.88 2.68
C ASN A 170 16.59 14.94 3.75
N LEU A 171 15.40 14.85 4.35
CA LEU A 171 14.94 15.76 5.42
C LEU A 171 14.83 14.99 6.75
N PRO A 172 15.94 14.81 7.48
CA PRO A 172 15.97 14.04 8.73
C PRO A 172 15.32 14.78 9.91
N GLU A 173 15.32 16.11 9.90
CA GLU A 173 14.72 16.94 10.96
C GLU A 173 13.19 16.73 11.04
N ASP A 174 12.55 16.59 9.87
CA ASP A 174 11.13 16.29 9.76
C ASP A 174 10.80 14.90 10.35
N VAL A 175 11.72 13.94 10.28
CA VAL A 175 11.52 12.59 10.83
C VAL A 175 11.47 12.66 12.36
N HIS A 176 12.37 13.40 12.99
CA HIS A 176 12.36 13.63 14.44
C HIS A 176 11.10 14.39 14.88
N SER A 177 10.73 15.41 14.12
CA SER A 177 9.52 16.20 14.35
C SER A 177 8.26 15.33 14.30
N LEU A 178 8.18 14.43 13.32
CA LEU A 178 7.04 13.55 13.14
C LEU A 178 6.93 12.47 14.22
N LEU A 179 8.06 11.96 14.72
CA LEU A 179 8.10 11.03 15.85
C LEU A 179 7.69 11.66 17.19
N SER A 180 7.75 12.99 17.29
CA SER A 180 7.34 13.73 18.49
C SER A 180 5.82 13.96 18.56
N ILE A 181 5.09 13.68 17.47
CA ILE A 181 3.63 13.86 17.41
C ILE A 181 2.93 12.83 18.31
N LYS A 182 1.98 13.31 19.13
CA LYS A 182 1.26 12.51 20.15
C LYS A 182 0.61 11.23 19.62
N LEU A 183 0.20 11.22 18.35
CA LEU A 183 -0.42 10.06 17.70
C LEU A 183 0.61 8.95 17.39
N VAL A 184 1.83 9.34 17.02
CA VAL A 184 2.93 8.45 16.65
C VAL A 184 3.63 7.89 17.89
N LEU A 185 3.58 8.60 19.03
CA LEU A 185 4.15 8.14 20.30
C LEU A 185 3.66 6.76 20.76
N LYS A 186 2.41 6.41 20.44
CA LYS A 186 1.83 5.08 20.71
C LYS A 186 2.56 3.95 19.98
N TYR A 187 3.16 4.28 18.84
CA TYR A 187 3.85 3.35 17.94
C TYR A 187 5.38 3.47 18.03
N THR A 188 5.90 4.46 18.76
CA THR A 188 7.35 4.74 18.89
C THR A 188 8.14 3.63 19.59
N GLN A 189 7.48 2.77 20.37
CA GLN A 189 8.13 1.64 21.05
C GLN A 189 8.32 0.40 20.16
N LEU A 190 7.81 0.43 18.92
CA LEU A 190 7.97 -0.70 18.01
C LEU A 190 9.33 -0.66 17.32
N HIS A 191 9.97 -1.83 17.24
CA HIS A 191 11.28 -2.05 16.63
C HIS A 191 11.40 -1.47 15.21
N ASP A 192 10.29 -1.43 14.47
CA ASP A 192 10.21 -0.85 13.13
C ASP A 192 10.53 0.65 13.09
N VAL A 193 10.06 1.42 14.07
CA VAL A 193 10.26 2.87 14.13
C VAL A 193 11.69 3.21 14.55
N GLU A 194 12.27 2.41 15.45
CA GLU A 194 13.67 2.50 15.83
C GLU A 194 14.61 2.21 14.65
N SER A 195 14.28 1.18 13.85
CA SER A 195 15.00 0.86 12.62
C SER A 195 14.98 2.05 11.64
N MET A 196 13.84 2.70 11.46
CA MET A 196 13.73 3.90 10.60
C MET A 196 14.53 5.09 11.14
N ARG A 197 14.61 5.26 12.46
CA ARG A 197 15.44 6.29 13.10
C ARG A 197 16.94 6.04 12.85
N ALA A 198 17.39 4.79 12.95
CA ALA A 198 18.77 4.41 12.66
C ALA A 198 19.13 4.68 11.18
N ILE A 199 18.20 4.38 10.25
CA ILE A 199 18.39 4.67 8.82
C ILE A 199 18.46 6.18 8.57
N ALA A 200 17.57 6.97 9.20
CA ALA A 200 17.59 8.43 9.09
C ALA A 200 18.91 9.02 9.61
N CYS A 201 19.39 8.57 10.77
CA CYS A 201 20.65 8.99 11.37
C CYS A 201 21.88 8.58 10.52
N THR A 202 21.85 7.40 9.91
CA THR A 202 22.90 6.98 8.99
C THR A 202 22.93 7.90 7.76
N ARG A 203 21.76 8.23 7.19
CA ARG A 203 21.64 9.14 6.04
C ARG A 203 22.25 10.51 6.33
N THR A 204 22.04 11.09 7.51
CA THR A 204 22.60 12.40 7.89
C THR A 204 24.12 12.35 8.02
N ALA A 205 24.65 11.28 8.63
CA ALA A 205 26.09 11.08 8.79
C ALA A 205 26.83 10.89 7.45
N THR A 206 26.14 10.44 6.40
CA THR A 206 26.75 10.19 5.09
C THR A 206 27.01 11.48 4.28
N SER A 207 26.42 12.62 4.64
CA SER A 207 26.47 13.84 3.80
C SER A 207 27.87 14.52 3.74
N PRO A 208 28.70 14.54 4.82
CA PRO A 208 30.15 14.83 4.66
C PRO A 208 31.11 13.92 5.45
N ILE A 209 30.66 13.20 6.48
CA ILE A 209 31.53 12.53 7.46
C ILE A 209 32.00 11.16 6.96
N TRP A 210 31.17 10.43 6.21
CA TRP A 210 31.59 9.16 5.59
C TRP A 210 32.65 9.32 4.50
N ARG A 211 32.66 10.43 3.72
CA ARG A 211 33.77 10.70 2.79
C ARG A 211 35.10 10.90 3.53
N ARG A 212 35.08 11.60 4.68
CA ARG A 212 36.28 11.80 5.51
C ARG A 212 36.68 10.52 6.24
N ARG A 213 35.73 9.73 6.78
CA ARG A 213 36.03 8.45 7.44
C ARG A 213 36.48 7.36 6.48
N CYS A 214 35.91 7.25 5.27
CA CYS A 214 36.44 6.35 4.25
C CYS A 214 37.83 6.76 3.76
N ALA A 215 38.14 8.06 3.68
CA ALA A 215 39.49 8.54 3.36
C ALA A 215 40.51 8.24 4.49
N ILE A 216 40.09 8.38 5.76
CA ILE A 216 40.94 8.08 6.93
C ILE A 216 41.17 6.57 7.08
N ILE A 217 40.15 5.73 6.81
CA ILE A 217 40.30 4.27 6.84
C ILE A 217 41.20 3.77 5.70
N ARG A 218 41.20 4.44 4.53
CA ARG A 218 42.10 4.11 3.41
C ARG A 218 43.57 4.54 3.65
N MET A 219 43.82 5.47 4.57
CA MET A 219 45.17 5.91 4.95
C MET A 219 45.81 5.09 6.08
N ASN A 220 45.01 4.33 6.85
CA ASN A 220 45.49 3.54 8.00
C ASN A 220 45.59 2.03 7.72
N SER A 221 45.51 1.59 6.46
CA SER A 221 45.92 0.24 6.10
C SER A 221 47.45 0.20 6.00
N PRO A 222 48.17 -0.54 6.87
CA PRO A 222 49.58 -0.78 6.65
C PRO A 222 49.70 -1.56 5.33
N ARG A 223 50.43 -0.99 4.36
CA ARG A 223 50.91 -1.74 3.21
C ARG A 223 51.77 -2.88 3.74
N THR A 224 51.21 -4.07 3.82
CA THR A 224 51.97 -5.30 3.94
C THR A 224 52.75 -5.50 2.64
N ARG A 225 54.07 -5.34 2.77
CA ARG A 225 55.06 -5.92 1.86
C ARG A 225 55.26 -7.38 2.24
#